data_AF-A0A427MFW7-F1
#
_entry.id   AF-A0A427MFW7-F1
#
_cell.length_a   1.000
_cell.length_b   1.000
_cell.length_c   1.000
_cell.angle_alpha   90.00
_cell.angle_beta   90.00
_cell.angle_gamma   90.00
#
_symmetry.space_group_name_H-M   'P 1'
#
loop_
_entity.id
_entity.type
_entity.pdbx_description
1 polymer ?
#
loop_
_entity_poly.entity_id
_entity_poly.type
_entity_poly.pdbx_seq_one_letter_code
_entity_poly.pdbx_strand_id
1 'polypeptide(L)'
;MTIQSGSPVSTNVQETPRVIDTPEFLTRIAEQLRAKSGSDLPLSCFIEQVKLQLAGGKSPEELQKEAANSNMPRHLSDTYKAWAMPD
;
A
#
# COMPACT_ATOMS: atom_id res chain seq x y z
N MET A 1 47.73 -34.25 -2.38
CA MET A 1 46.31 -34.52 -2.70
C MET A 1 45.44 -33.79 -1.70
N THR A 2 44.34 -33.23 -2.18
CA THR A 2 43.49 -32.16 -1.63
C THR A 2 42.49 -32.61 -0.56
N ILE A 3 42.25 -31.80 0.48
CA ILE A 3 40.98 -31.79 1.24
C ILE A 3 40.62 -30.34 1.61
N GLN A 4 39.71 -29.72 0.87
CA GLN A 4 38.25 -29.73 1.01
C GLN A 4 37.76 -28.52 1.82
N SER A 5 37.49 -27.45 1.06
CA SER A 5 36.80 -26.25 1.48
C SER A 5 35.37 -26.59 1.91
N GLY A 6 34.99 -26.28 3.15
CA GLY A 6 33.60 -26.28 3.60
C GLY A 6 33.05 -24.87 3.55
N SER A 7 32.38 -24.50 2.45
CA SER A 7 31.53 -23.31 2.40
C SER A 7 30.35 -23.50 3.36
N PRO A 8 29.98 -22.51 4.19
CA PRO A 8 28.74 -22.59 4.92
C PRO A 8 27.58 -22.58 3.93
N VAL A 9 26.79 -23.65 4.02
CA VAL A 9 25.49 -23.84 3.38
C VAL A 9 24.71 -22.53 3.39
N SER A 10 24.44 -22.00 2.20
CA SER A 10 23.42 -20.97 2.04
C SER A 10 22.12 -21.60 2.52
N THR A 11 21.67 -21.18 3.70
CA THR A 11 20.35 -21.51 4.21
C THR A 11 19.37 -20.97 3.19
N ASN A 12 18.89 -21.88 2.34
CA ASN A 12 17.69 -21.71 1.55
C ASN A 12 16.56 -21.46 2.54
N VAL A 13 16.38 -20.18 2.90
CA VAL A 13 15.22 -19.71 3.63
C VAL A 13 14.10 -19.96 2.65
N GLN A 14 13.40 -21.08 2.83
CA GLN A 14 12.10 -21.29 2.21
C GLN A 14 11.24 -20.15 2.72
N GLU A 15 11.14 -19.11 1.89
CA GLU A 15 10.22 -18.01 2.07
C GLU A 15 8.83 -18.60 1.90
N THR A 16 8.31 -19.15 2.99
CA THR A 16 6.88 -19.11 3.27
C THR A 16 6.42 -17.70 2.87
N PRO A 17 5.29 -17.55 2.14
CA PRO A 17 4.77 -16.23 1.83
C PRO A 17 4.40 -15.60 3.18
N ARG A 18 5.37 -14.91 3.78
CA ARG A 18 5.15 -14.15 4.99
C ARG A 18 4.07 -13.19 4.60
N VAL A 19 2.94 -13.23 5.30
CA VAL A 19 1.93 -12.20 5.21
C VAL A 19 2.65 -10.94 5.65
N ILE A 20 3.19 -10.20 4.69
CA ILE A 20 3.93 -8.97 4.97
C ILE A 20 2.85 -8.00 5.44
N ASP A 21 2.93 -7.62 6.71
CA ASP A 21 2.05 -6.63 7.26
C ASP A 21 2.20 -5.33 6.45
N THR A 22 1.08 -4.71 6.09
CA THR A 22 1.07 -3.50 5.25
C THR A 22 2.07 -2.41 5.71
N PRO A 23 2.24 -2.12 7.02
CA PRO A 23 3.25 -1.16 7.48
C PRO A 23 4.71 -1.61 7.26
N GLU A 24 5.02 -2.90 7.39
CA GLU A 24 6.38 -3.43 7.13
C GLU A 24 6.73 -3.29 5.64
N PHE A 25 5.76 -3.53 4.76
CA PHE A 25 5.92 -3.33 3.32
C PHE A 25 6.24 -1.87 2.97
N LEU A 26 5.45 -0.93 3.52
CA LEU A 26 5.66 0.51 3.31
C LEU A 26 7.04 0.95 3.80
N THR A 27 7.45 0.46 4.98
CA THR A 27 8.74 0.76 5.58
C THR A 27 9.89 0.33 4.67
N ARG A 28 9.85 -0.90 4.16
CA ARG A 28 10.90 -1.41 3.26
C ARG A 28 11.07 -0.58 1.99
N ILE A 29 9.95 -0.19 1.35
CA ILE A 29 10.01 0.65 0.15
C ILE A 29 10.51 2.05 0.49
N ALA A 30 10.06 2.62 1.61
CA ALA A 30 10.48 3.94 2.06
C ALA A 30 12.00 3.99 2.36
N GLU A 31 12.55 2.93 2.94
CA GLU A 31 14.00 2.82 3.19
C GLU A 31 14.80 2.74 1.89
N GLN A 32 14.34 1.94 0.92
CA GLN A 32 14.95 1.89 -0.41
C GLN A 32 14.88 3.24 -1.13
N LEU A 33 13.75 3.94 -1.00
CA LEU A 33 13.55 5.26 -1.58
C LEU A 33 14.49 6.29 -0.94
N ARG A 34 14.62 6.28 0.39
CA ARG A 34 15.55 7.14 1.12
C ARG A 34 17.00 6.91 0.70
N ALA A 35 17.43 5.64 0.66
CA ALA A 35 18.77 5.27 0.24
C ALA A 35 19.08 5.72 -1.20
N LYS A 36 18.09 5.64 -2.10
CA LYS A 36 18.22 6.11 -3.49
C LYS A 36 18.24 7.63 -3.61
N SER A 37 17.43 8.33 -2.82
CA SER A 37 17.32 9.79 -2.90
C SER A 37 18.52 10.52 -2.31
N GLY A 38 19.26 9.88 -1.39
CA GLY A 38 20.41 10.51 -0.71
C GLY A 38 20.02 11.73 0.14
N SER A 39 18.74 11.88 0.44
CA SER A 39 18.18 13.00 1.20
C SER A 39 18.11 12.64 2.69
N ASP A 40 18.53 13.58 3.54
CA ASP A 40 18.51 13.46 5.01
C ASP A 40 17.11 13.78 5.59
N LEU A 41 16.05 13.38 4.88
CA LEU A 41 14.70 13.52 5.40
C LEU A 41 14.34 12.31 6.28
N PRO A 42 13.47 12.49 7.29
CA PRO A 42 12.96 11.38 8.10
C PRO A 42 12.26 10.32 7.25
N LEU A 43 12.30 9.06 7.70
CA LEU A 43 11.65 7.93 7.02
C LEU A 43 10.14 8.14 6.82
N SER A 44 9.49 8.86 7.74
CA SER A 44 8.06 9.20 7.65
C SER A 44 7.71 9.94 6.35
N CYS A 45 8.57 10.86 5.90
CA CYS A 45 8.35 11.60 4.67
C CYS A 45 8.34 10.65 3.45
N PHE A 46 9.25 9.68 3.43
CA PHE A 46 9.29 8.67 2.37
C PHE A 46 8.11 7.71 2.44
N ILE A 47 7.63 7.34 3.64
CA ILE A 47 6.42 6.53 3.80
C ILE A 47 5.21 7.25 3.19
N GLU A 48 5.06 8.56 3.42
CA GLU A 48 4.00 9.34 2.79
C GLU A 48 4.12 9.35 1.26
N GLN A 49 5.32 9.52 0.71
CA GLN A 49 5.54 9.43 -0.74
C GLN A 49 5.20 8.05 -1.31
N VAL A 50 5.50 6.97 -0.58
CA VAL A 50 5.14 5.61 -0.97
C VAL A 50 3.62 5.44 -0.94
N LYS A 51 2.94 5.93 0.09
CA LYS A 51 1.47 5.90 0.18
C LYS A 51 0.81 6.64 -0.99
N LEU A 52 1.34 7.81 -1.36
CA LEU A 52 0.84 8.57 -2.52
C LEU A 52 1.07 7.85 -3.85
N GLN A 53 2.23 7.22 -4.02
CA GLN A 53 2.52 6.40 -5.21
C GLN A 53 1.58 5.20 -5.32
N LEU A 54 1.33 4.49 -4.22
CA LEU A 54 0.40 3.36 -4.18
C LEU A 54 -1.04 3.77 -4.44
N ALA A 55 -1.42 4.99 -4.07
CA ALA A 55 -2.72 5.55 -4.39
C ALA A 55 -2.84 6.08 -5.83
N GLY A 56 -1.84 5.85 -6.69
CA GLY A 56 -1.86 6.29 -8.08
C GLY A 56 -1.63 7.79 -8.25
N GLY A 57 -0.89 8.43 -7.35
CA GLY A 57 -0.60 9.86 -7.40
C GLY A 57 -1.75 10.76 -6.95
N LYS A 58 -2.81 10.19 -6.37
CA LYS A 58 -3.95 10.94 -5.83
C LYS A 58 -3.52 11.72 -4.58
N SER A 59 -3.93 12.98 -4.52
CA SER A 59 -3.81 13.79 -3.30
C SER A 59 -4.58 13.12 -2.15
N PRO A 60 -4.11 13.22 -0.89
CA PRO A 60 -4.83 12.67 0.26
C PRO A 60 -6.27 13.21 0.39
N GLU A 61 -6.55 14.40 -0.15
CA GLU A 61 -7.91 14.96 -0.21
C GLU A 61 -8.80 14.21 -1.21
N GLU A 62 -8.25 13.81 -2.35
CA GLU A 62 -8.98 13.07 -3.39
C GLU A 62 -9.28 11.65 -2.95
N LEU A 63 -8.35 10.98 -2.25
CA LEU A 63 -8.63 9.68 -1.61
C LEU A 63 -9.76 9.76 -0.58
N GLN A 64 -9.80 10.83 0.22
CA GLN A 64 -10.87 11.02 1.20
C GLN A 64 -12.22 11.22 0.52
N LYS A 65 -12.27 11.98 -0.57
CA LYS A 65 -13.48 12.17 -1.37
C LYS A 65 -13.93 10.88 -2.04
N GLU A 66 -13.01 10.05 -2.52
CA GLU A 66 -13.31 8.74 -3.13
C GLU A 66 -13.80 7.73 -2.09
N ALA A 67 -13.19 7.71 -0.90
CA ALA A 67 -13.65 6.91 0.24
C ALA A 67 -15.00 7.37 0.79
N ALA A 68 -15.30 8.66 0.76
CA ALA A 68 -16.61 9.20 1.13
C ALA A 68 -17.69 8.87 0.07
N ASN A 69 -17.32 8.86 -1.21
CA ASN A 69 -18.24 8.56 -2.32
C ASN A 69 -18.60 7.07 -2.39
N SER A 70 -17.65 6.18 -2.12
CA SER A 70 -17.90 4.72 -2.08
C SER A 70 -18.86 4.30 -0.96
N ASN A 71 -19.06 5.14 0.06
CA ASN A 71 -20.01 4.93 1.15
C ASN A 71 -21.41 5.50 0.86
N MET A 72 -21.69 6.04 -0.33
CA MET A 72 -23.05 6.46 -0.67
C MET A 72 -23.83 5.27 -1.23
N PRO A 73 -24.80 4.69 -0.50
CA PRO A 73 -25.68 3.69 -1.09
C PRO A 73 -26.57 4.40 -2.12
N ARG A 74 -26.16 4.32 -3.39
CA ARG A 74 -26.91 4.73 -4.59
C ARG A 74 -28.30 4.08 -4.67
N HIS A 75 -28.60 3.15 -3.77
CA HIS A 75 -29.82 2.38 -3.66
C HIS A 75 -30.91 3.01 -2.77
N LEU A 76 -30.61 4.06 -1.99
CA LEU A 76 -31.63 4.68 -1.13
C LEU A 76 -32.52 5.71 -1.85
N SER A 77 -32.14 6.17 -3.06
CA SER A 77 -32.90 7.18 -3.80
C SER A 77 -34.12 6.64 -4.55
N ASP A 78 -34.16 5.36 -4.90
CA ASP A 78 -35.23 4.81 -5.74
C ASP A 78 -36.51 4.47 -4.96
N THR A 79 -36.45 4.30 -3.64
CA THR A 79 -37.63 3.94 -2.83
C THR A 79 -38.64 5.10 -2.74
N TYR A 80 -38.16 6.35 -2.80
CA TYR A 80 -39.04 7.53 -2.75
C TYR A 80 -39.75 7.79 -4.09
N LYS A 81 -39.18 7.30 -5.20
CA LYS A 81 -39.72 7.53 -6.55
C LYS A 81 -40.92 6.62 -6.90
N ALA A 82 -41.14 5.55 -6.13
CA ALA A 82 -42.25 4.62 -6.33
C ALA A 82 -43.63 5.16 -5.89
N TRP A 83 -43.70 6.29 -5.19
CA TRP A 83 -44.95 6.88 -4.68
C TRP A 83 -45.45 8.10 -5.47
N ALA A 84 -44.69 8.55 -6.49
CA ALA A 84 -45.06 9.69 -7.31
C ALA A 84 -45.55 9.23 -8.69
N MET A 85 -46.69 8.53 -8.72
CA MET A 85 -47.53 8.48 -9.92
C MET A 85 -48.85 9.21 -9.62
N PRO A 86 -49.19 10.25 -10.40
CA PRO A 86 -50.57 10.54 -10.75
C PRO A 86 -50.90 10.02 -12.17
N ASP A 87 -52.12 9.48 -12.33
CA ASP A 87 -52.77 9.04 -13.58
C ASP A 87 -52.87 10.16 -14.64
#